data_AF-A0A971NP42-F1
#
_entry.id   AF-A0A971NP42-F1
#
_cell.length_a   1.000
_cell.length_b   1.000
_cell.length_c   1.000
_cell.angle_alpha   90.00
_cell.angle_beta   90.00
_cell.angle_gamma   90.00
#
_symmetry.space_group_name_H-M   'P 1'
#
loop_
_entity.id
_entity.type
_entity.pdbx_description
1 polymer ?
#
loop_
_entity_poly.entity_id
_entity_poly.type
_entity_poly.pdbx_seq_one_letter_code
_entity_poly.pdbx_strand_id
1 'polypeptide(L)'
;MGKIRTPRTILDKPGKLTEEENDIIKKHPDDSTRIPEPITPYRDIIQAMLQLYERFDGTGCPRGPAGEGISPLGRIPAAADLFDAWRPTGPGGRERA
;
A
#
# COMPACT_ATOMS: atom_id res chain seq x y z
N MET A 1 6.72 3.41 -4.64
CA MET A 1 6.42 3.63 -6.07
C MET A 1 5.00 4.15 -6.33
N GLY A 2 3.96 3.63 -5.67
CA GLY A 2 2.57 4.04 -5.94
C GLY A 2 2.22 5.51 -5.66
N LYS A 3 2.90 6.16 -4.71
CA LYS A 3 2.58 7.53 -4.27
C LYS A 3 3.15 8.63 -5.17
N ILE A 4 3.87 8.30 -6.25
CA ILE A 4 4.46 9.30 -7.18
C ILE A 4 3.40 10.21 -7.79
N ARG A 5 2.18 9.70 -7.99
CA ARG A 5 1.06 10.44 -8.57
C ARG A 5 0.21 11.19 -7.52
N THR A 6 0.47 10.97 -6.24
CA THR A 6 -0.25 11.65 -5.16
C THR A 6 0.31 13.08 -5.01
N PRO A 7 -0.55 14.12 -4.97
CA PRO A 7 -0.11 15.49 -4.77
C PRO A 7 0.72 15.64 -3.50
N ARG A 8 1.83 16.36 -3.60
CA ARG A 8 2.73 16.59 -2.47
C ARG A 8 2.07 17.35 -1.32
N THR A 9 1.13 18.23 -1.64
CA THR A 9 0.29 18.95 -0.65
C THR A 9 -0.56 18.01 0.22
N ILE A 10 -0.89 16.81 -0.27
CA ILE A 10 -1.61 15.77 0.48
C ILE A 10 -0.60 14.87 1.22
N LEU A 11 0.47 14.44 0.54
CA LEU A 11 1.49 13.55 1.13
C LEU A 11 2.23 14.18 2.32
N ASP A 12 2.53 15.47 2.22
CA ASP A 12 3.29 16.21 3.23
C ASP A 12 2.37 17.00 4.19
N LYS A 13 1.05 16.77 4.14
CA LYS A 13 0.09 17.50 4.97
C LYS A 13 0.32 17.20 6.45
N PRO A 14 0.51 18.22 7.30
CA PRO A 14 0.56 18.01 8.74
C PRO A 14 -0.86 17.73 9.28
N GLY A 15 -1.01 16.66 10.06
CA GLY A 15 -2.27 16.29 10.69
C GLY A 15 -3.11 15.31 9.85
N LYS A 16 -4.39 15.16 10.21
CA LYS A 16 -5.29 14.19 9.57
C LYS A 16 -5.70 14.65 8.17
N LEU A 17 -5.80 13.70 7.26
CA LEU A 17 -6.37 13.89 5.94
C LEU A 17 -7.89 13.96 6.01
N THR A 18 -8.49 14.71 5.09
CA THR A 18 -9.94 14.65 4.85
C THR A 18 -10.30 13.32 4.17
N GLU A 19 -11.59 12.98 4.08
CA GLU A 19 -12.00 11.74 3.41
C GLU A 19 -11.61 11.77 1.92
N GLU A 20 -11.77 12.92 1.27
CA GLU A 20 -11.41 13.10 -0.15
C GLU A 20 -9.90 12.95 -0.38
N GLU A 21 -9.09 13.48 0.54
CA GLU A 21 -7.63 13.32 0.51
C GLU A 21 -7.23 11.86 0.75
N ASN A 22 -7.88 11.19 1.69
CA ASN A 22 -7.71 9.75 1.92
C ASN A 22 -8.04 8.94 0.67
N ASP A 23 -9.13 9.26 -0.03
CA ASP A 23 -9.52 8.58 -1.27
C ASP A 23 -8.51 8.78 -2.40
N ILE A 24 -7.80 9.91 -2.42
CA ILE A 24 -6.67 10.12 -3.35
C ILE A 24 -5.49 9.23 -2.96
N ILE A 25 -5.14 9.13 -1.68
CA ILE A 25 -4.06 8.26 -1.22
C ILE A 25 -4.39 6.79 -1.48
N LYS A 26 -5.62 6.33 -1.23
CA LYS A 26 -6.04 4.92 -1.41
C LYS A 26 -5.86 4.40 -2.84
N LYS A 27 -5.68 5.28 -3.85
CA LYS A 27 -5.40 4.91 -5.25
C LYS A 27 -3.97 4.48 -5.52
N HIS A 28 -3.03 4.76 -4.61
CA HIS A 28 -1.62 4.49 -4.81
C HIS A 28 -1.26 3.00 -5.07
N PRO A 29 -1.99 1.98 -4.56
CA PRO A 29 -1.73 0.59 -4.93
C PRO A 29 -2.00 0.35 -6.42
N ASP A 30 -3.11 0.85 -6.95
CA ASP A 30 -3.44 0.76 -8.38
C ASP A 30 -2.47 1.56 -9.25
N ASP A 31 -2.04 2.73 -8.79
CA ASP A 31 -1.05 3.52 -9.51
C ASP A 31 0.33 2.85 -9.56
N SER A 32 0.64 2.01 -8.56
CA SER A 32 1.93 1.32 -8.47
C SER A 32 2.17 0.29 -9.58
N THR A 33 1.12 -0.23 -10.19
CA THR A 33 1.21 -1.24 -11.25
C THR A 33 1.36 -0.66 -12.64
N ARG A 34 0.91 0.57 -12.86
CA ARG A 34 0.85 1.19 -14.20
C ARG A 34 2.20 1.30 -14.90
N ILE A 35 3.26 1.56 -14.13
CA ILE A 35 4.63 1.69 -14.66
C ILE A 35 5.20 0.32 -15.06
N PRO A 36 5.18 -0.72 -14.20
CA PRO A 36 5.70 -2.03 -14.55
C PRO A 36 4.76 -2.88 -15.42
N GLU A 37 3.48 -2.52 -15.59
CA GLU A 37 2.46 -3.29 -16.34
C GLU A 37 2.94 -3.86 -17.69
N PRO A 38 3.69 -3.12 -18.53
CA PRO A 38 4.15 -3.64 -19.82
C PRO A 38 5.21 -4.75 -19.73
N ILE A 39 5.81 -4.99 -18.56
CA ILE A 39 6.91 -5.93 -18.36
C ILE A 39 6.34 -7.33 -18.08
N THR A 40 5.99 -8.05 -19.14
CA THR A 40 5.32 -9.37 -19.09
C THR A 40 5.94 -10.39 -18.12
N PRO A 41 7.27 -10.54 -18.01
CA PRO A 41 7.88 -11.50 -17.08
C PRO A 41 7.53 -11.26 -15.60
N TYR A 42 7.09 -10.06 -15.24
CA TYR A 42 6.78 -9.69 -13.85
C TYR A 42 5.30 -9.63 -13.54
N ARG A 43 4.44 -10.19 -14.40
CA ARG A 43 2.97 -10.12 -14.23
C ARG A 43 2.51 -10.55 -12.83
N ASP A 44 3.05 -11.64 -12.30
CA ASP A 44 2.67 -12.16 -10.98
C ASP A 44 3.09 -11.22 -9.85
N ILE A 45 4.28 -10.62 -9.97
CA ILE A 45 4.78 -9.61 -9.03
C ILE A 45 3.89 -8.36 -9.08
N ILE A 46 3.55 -7.91 -10.29
CA ILE A 46 2.68 -6.74 -10.51
C ILE A 46 1.29 -6.97 -9.92
N GLN A 47 0.73 -8.17 -10.06
CA GLN A 47 -0.53 -8.52 -9.39
C GLN A 47 -0.40 -8.56 -7.87
N ALA A 48 0.73 -9.06 -7.34
CA ALA A 48 1.00 -9.08 -5.91
C ALA A 48 1.16 -7.67 -5.30
N MET A 49 1.62 -6.68 -6.07
CA MET A 49 1.71 -5.29 -5.59
C MET A 49 0.35 -4.71 -5.19
N LEU A 50 -0.73 -5.14 -5.84
CA LEU A 50 -2.10 -4.74 -5.51
C LEU A 50 -2.59 -5.38 -4.21
N GLN A 51 -1.91 -6.42 -3.76
CA GLN A 51 -2.26 -7.17 -2.55
C GLN A 51 -1.51 -6.70 -1.31
N LEU A 52 -0.62 -5.71 -1.43
CA LEU A 52 0.24 -5.26 -0.34
C LEU A 52 -0.54 -4.69 0.86
N TYR A 53 -1.67 -4.03 0.59
CA TYR A 53 -2.55 -3.43 1.61
C TYR A 53 -3.81 -4.27 1.87
N GLU A 54 -3.86 -5.47 1.30
CA GLU A 54 -4.94 -6.40 1.57
C GLU A 54 -4.73 -7.08 2.92
N ARG A 55 -5.83 -7.35 3.61
CA ARG A 55 -5.80 -7.92 4.95
C ARG A 55 -6.39 -9.31 4.91
N PHE A 56 -5.80 -10.22 5.68
CA PHE A 56 -6.22 -11.62 5.70
C PHE A 56 -7.70 -11.81 6.11
N ASP A 57 -8.24 -10.87 6.89
CA ASP A 57 -9.64 -10.80 7.30
C ASP A 57 -10.60 -10.19 6.25
N GLY A 58 -10.10 -9.73 5.09
CA GLY A 58 -10.89 -9.11 4.03
C GLY A 58 -11.19 -7.62 4.24
N THR A 59 -10.67 -6.99 5.30
CA THR A 59 -10.89 -5.56 5.59
C THR A 59 -9.88 -4.64 4.91
N GLY A 60 -9.02 -5.20 4.06
CA GLY A 60 -7.99 -4.47 3.33
C GLY A 60 -8.50 -3.81 2.05
N CYS A 61 -7.58 -3.19 1.33
CA CYS A 61 -7.87 -2.50 0.07
C CYS A 61 -6.74 -2.75 -0.95
N PRO A 62 -6.98 -2.56 -2.26
CA PRO A 62 -8.16 -1.96 -2.88
C PRO A 62 -9.33 -2.90 -3.22
N ARG A 63 -9.13 -4.24 -3.21
CA ARG A 63 -10.09 -5.23 -3.74
C ARG A 63 -10.75 -6.08 -2.65
N GLY A 64 -10.18 -6.15 -1.46
CA GLY A 64 -10.71 -6.93 -0.34
C GLY A 64 -10.72 -8.46 -0.48
N PRO A 65 -9.82 -9.15 -1.24
CA PRO A 65 -9.66 -10.59 -1.11
C PRO A 65 -9.29 -10.96 0.34
N ALA A 66 -9.88 -12.05 0.84
CA ALA A 66 -9.62 -12.55 2.18
C ALA A 66 -8.89 -13.90 2.14
N GLY A 67 -8.18 -14.20 3.23
CA GLY A 67 -7.54 -15.49 3.47
C GLY A 67 -6.67 -15.96 2.31
N GLU A 68 -7.06 -17.08 1.72
CA GLU A 68 -6.33 -17.71 0.62
C GLU A 68 -6.48 -17.02 -0.74
N GLY A 69 -7.42 -16.07 -0.86
CA GLY A 69 -7.56 -15.21 -2.03
C GLY A 69 -6.41 -14.21 -2.21
N ILE A 70 -5.60 -13.98 -1.17
CA ILE A 70 -4.38 -13.18 -1.25
C ILE A 70 -3.23 -14.11 -1.61
N SER A 71 -2.44 -13.82 -2.64
CA SER A 71 -1.31 -14.69 -3.01
C SER A 71 -0.20 -14.66 -1.94
N PRO A 72 0.64 -15.70 -1.83
CA PRO A 72 1.83 -15.65 -0.97
C PRO A 72 2.75 -14.45 -1.29
N LEU A 73 2.87 -14.10 -2.57
CA LEU A 73 3.64 -12.95 -3.03
C LEU A 73 3.05 -11.61 -2.56
N GLY A 74 1.76 -11.55 -2.22
CA GLY A 74 1.13 -10.38 -1.58
C GLY A 74 1.27 -10.40 -0.06
N ARG A 75 1.06 -11.56 0.58
CA ARG A 75 1.06 -11.68 2.05
C ARG A 75 2.43 -11.43 2.69
N ILE A 76 3.51 -11.95 2.09
CA ILE A 76 4.86 -11.85 2.67
C ILE A 76 5.33 -10.39 2.73
N PRO A 77 5.27 -9.61 1.62
CA PRO A 77 5.62 -8.18 1.67
C PRO A 77 4.68 -7.37 2.57
N ALA A 78 3.38 -7.67 2.60
CA ALA A 78 2.41 -6.97 3.46
C ALA A 78 2.78 -7.09 4.95
N ALA A 79 3.16 -8.30 5.39
CA ALA A 79 3.64 -8.52 6.75
C ALA A 79 4.93 -7.75 7.04
N ALA A 80 5.87 -7.70 6.09
CA ALA A 80 7.12 -6.97 6.23
C ALA A 80 6.89 -5.45 6.30
N ASP A 81 6.00 -4.89 5.48
CA ASP A 81 5.63 -3.46 5.47
C ASP A 81 4.97 -3.06 6.79
N LEU A 82 4.04 -3.88 7.31
CA LEU A 82 3.41 -3.64 8.61
C LEU A 82 4.44 -3.64 9.76
N PHE A 83 5.37 -4.59 9.73
CA PHE A 83 6.44 -4.67 10.72
C PHE A 83 7.36 -3.44 10.65
N ASP A 84 7.72 -2.99 9.44
CA ASP A 84 8.51 -1.78 9.22
C ASP A 84 7.78 -0.51 9.68
N ALA A 85 6.46 -0.44 9.48
CA ALA A 85 5.64 0.67 9.93
C ALA A 85 5.53 0.73 11.47
N TRP A 86 5.55 -0.42 12.13
CA TRP A 86 5.40 -0.52 13.59
C TRP A 86 6.70 -0.31 14.35
N ARG A 87 7.85 -0.63 13.74
CA ARG A 87 9.13 -0.50 14.44
C ARG A 87 9.48 0.99 14.66
N PRO A 88 9.90 1.38 15.87
CA PRO A 88 10.37 2.73 16.11
C PRO A 88 11.64 2.99 15.30
N THR A 89 11.59 3.96 14.39
CA THR A 89 12.79 4.45 13.72
C THR A 89 13.49 5.47 14.63
N GLY A 90 14.35 5.00 15.54
CA GLY A 90 15.24 5.86 16.36
C GLY A 90 14.68 6.33 17.71
N PRO A 91 15.48 7.06 18.53
CA PRO A 91 15.07 7.49 19.86
C PRO A 91 14.02 8.61 19.76
N GLY A 92 12.78 8.32 20.19
CA GLY A 92 11.66 9.28 20.23
C GLY A 92 10.46 8.98 19.32
N GLY A 93 10.37 7.81 18.69
CA GLY A 93 9.35 7.53 17.67
C GLY A 93 7.90 7.41 18.17
N ARG A 94 7.02 8.31 17.70
CA ARG A 94 5.82 8.11 16.85
C ARG A 94 5.36 9.50 16.36
N GLU A 95 4.72 9.72 15.21
CA GLU A 95 3.86 8.88 14.39
C GLU A 95 3.72 9.52 12.98
N ARG A 96 3.62 8.74 11.91
CA ARG A 96 2.89 9.19 10.71
C ARG A 96 1.68 8.30 10.56
N ALA A 97 0.50 8.88 10.82
CA ALA A 97 -0.79 8.34 10.43
C ALA A 97 -1.03 8.59 8.94
#